data_AF-A0AAE1IY75-F1
#
_entry.id   AF-A0AAE1IY75-F1
#
_cell.length_a   1.000
_cell.length_b   1.000
_cell.length_c   1.000
_cell.angle_alpha   90.00
_cell.angle_beta   90.00
_cell.angle_gamma   90.00
#
_symmetry.space_group_name_H-M   'P 1'
#
loop_
_entity.id
_entity.type
_entity.pdbx_description
1 polymer ?
#
loop_
_entity_poly.entity_id
_entity_poly.type
_entity_poly.pdbx_seq_one_letter_code
_entity_poly.pdbx_strand_id
1 'polypeptide(L)'
;MAKPNPCKKPCSNGLLLLGATLFVLLLLWILCFTRLHLTLFLDSYFTDPINKTISDRVPDSPEGTFYDDPDLSYSVEKPMKNWDEKRRKWLKLHPSVAAGAQNRILMLTGTQSSPCRNRIGDHLLLRTFKNKVDYCRIHGYDILYNNAHLHPKMDSYWAKLPIIQASMMAHPEVEWIWWVEADAVFTDMEFTLPMEKYKNHNLVVHGWPNMVYGDKENKSWTGLNTGLFLIRNCQWSMNLINEWARMGPISEEYETWGEILKSTFKDKAFPLPDDQSSLIYMLFKEKERWGEKTYLESEYDLEAYWVGAVEGYEEVGKEYKGMEEEESSFSCLFELAT
;
A
#
# COMPACT_ATOMS: atom_id res chain seq x y z
N MET A 1 -89.36 48.18 -14.77
CA MET A 1 -88.34 49.22 -14.46
C MET A 1 -87.28 48.61 -13.55
N ALA A 2 -86.02 49.00 -13.74
CA ALA A 2 -84.73 48.45 -13.25
C ALA A 2 -84.66 48.15 -11.72
N LYS A 3 -83.76 47.31 -11.18
CA LYS A 3 -82.33 47.03 -11.47
C LYS A 3 -81.90 45.59 -11.06
N PRO A 4 -80.91 44.96 -11.71
CA PRO A 4 -80.13 43.85 -11.17
C PRO A 4 -78.88 44.32 -10.39
N ASN A 5 -78.49 43.51 -9.40
CA ASN A 5 -77.35 43.68 -8.48
C ASN A 5 -75.97 43.55 -9.17
N PRO A 6 -74.91 44.18 -8.62
CA PRO A 6 -73.55 44.06 -9.15
C PRO A 6 -72.92 42.72 -8.75
N CYS A 7 -72.54 41.92 -9.75
CA CYS A 7 -71.70 40.75 -9.57
C CYS A 7 -70.24 41.19 -9.33
N LYS A 8 -69.68 40.85 -8.16
CA LYS A 8 -68.28 41.11 -7.80
C LYS A 8 -67.36 40.28 -8.72
N LYS A 9 -66.45 40.94 -9.43
CA LYS A 9 -65.34 40.26 -10.15
C LYS A 9 -64.41 39.58 -9.13
N PRO A 10 -63.92 38.35 -9.39
CA PRO A 10 -62.89 37.75 -8.55
C PRO A 10 -61.52 38.37 -8.82
N CYS A 11 -60.72 38.49 -7.76
CA CYS A 11 -59.38 39.07 -7.70
C CYS A 11 -58.39 38.44 -8.70
N SER A 12 -58.10 39.14 -9.79
CA SER A 12 -57.03 38.81 -10.75
C SER A 12 -55.60 38.99 -10.18
N ASN A 13 -55.45 39.71 -9.06
CA ASN A 13 -54.13 40.10 -8.55
C ASN A 13 -53.42 38.99 -7.74
N GLY A 14 -54.18 38.03 -7.19
CA GLY A 14 -53.60 36.95 -6.36
C GLY A 14 -52.79 35.92 -7.15
N LEU A 15 -53.28 35.53 -8.34
CA LEU A 15 -52.60 34.58 -9.22
C LEU A 15 -51.31 35.16 -9.82
N LEU A 16 -51.30 36.45 -10.15
CA LEU A 16 -50.11 37.14 -10.63
C LEU A 16 -49.03 37.26 -9.55
N LEU A 17 -49.42 37.52 -8.30
CA LEU A 17 -48.48 37.57 -7.18
C LEU A 17 -47.85 36.19 -6.91
N LEU A 18 -48.67 35.13 -6.92
CA LEU A 18 -48.22 33.74 -6.72
C LEU A 18 -47.25 33.29 -7.82
N GLY A 19 -47.56 33.60 -9.07
CA GLY A 19 -46.68 33.32 -10.21
C GLY A 19 -45.34 34.07 -10.11
N ALA A 20 -45.37 35.34 -9.70
CA ALA A 20 -44.15 36.13 -9.51
C ALA A 20 -43.29 35.58 -8.36
N THR A 21 -43.90 35.18 -7.23
CA THR A 21 -43.15 34.59 -6.11
C THR A 21 -42.51 33.24 -6.47
N LEU A 22 -43.22 32.39 -7.21
CA LEU A 22 -42.68 31.11 -7.68
C LEU A 22 -41.51 31.32 -8.64
N PHE A 23 -41.60 32.30 -9.54
CA PHE A 23 -40.51 32.63 -10.47
C PHE A 23 -39.27 33.16 -9.76
N VAL A 24 -39.44 34.01 -8.74
CA VAL A 24 -38.30 34.50 -7.93
C VAL A 24 -37.66 33.38 -7.13
N LEU A 25 -38.46 32.49 -6.53
CA LEU A 25 -37.93 31.32 -5.81
C LEU A 25 -37.17 30.36 -6.74
N LEU A 26 -37.66 30.15 -7.97
CA LEU A 26 -36.99 29.32 -8.97
C LEU A 26 -35.65 29.93 -9.42
N LEU A 27 -35.61 31.26 -9.61
CA LEU A 27 -34.37 31.97 -9.94
C LEU A 27 -33.36 31.92 -8.79
N LEU A 28 -33.80 32.10 -7.55
CA LEU A 28 -32.95 31.97 -6.37
C LEU A 28 -32.44 30.54 -6.21
N TRP A 29 -33.26 29.54 -6.49
CA TRP A 29 -32.86 28.13 -6.46
C TRP A 29 -31.80 27.83 -7.54
N ILE A 30 -32.00 28.28 -8.79
CA ILE A 30 -31.01 28.13 -9.86
C ILE A 30 -29.70 28.87 -9.52
N LEU A 31 -29.78 30.09 -8.99
CA LEU A 31 -28.59 30.85 -8.57
C LEU A 31 -27.85 30.19 -7.41
N CYS A 32 -28.58 29.62 -6.45
CA CYS A 32 -27.97 28.91 -5.31
C CYS A 32 -27.38 27.56 -5.75
N PHE A 33 -28.04 26.84 -6.64
CA PHE A 33 -27.59 25.56 -7.17
C PHE A 33 -26.36 25.75 -8.06
N THR A 34 -26.36 26.75 -8.95
CA THR A 34 -25.18 27.10 -9.75
C THR A 34 -24.03 27.59 -8.89
N ARG A 35 -24.28 28.35 -7.83
CA ARG A 35 -23.24 28.76 -6.87
C ARG A 35 -22.65 27.55 -6.14
N LEU A 36 -23.49 26.64 -5.64
CA LEU A 36 -23.06 25.43 -4.94
C LEU A 36 -22.24 24.51 -5.85
N HIS A 37 -22.72 24.27 -7.07
CA HIS A 37 -22.03 23.45 -8.05
C HIS A 37 -20.74 24.11 -8.53
N LEU A 38 -20.70 25.45 -8.64
CA LEU A 38 -19.49 26.19 -8.94
C LEU A 38 -18.51 26.14 -7.77
N THR A 39 -18.93 26.24 -6.50
CA THR A 39 -18.03 26.06 -5.36
C THR A 39 -17.50 24.64 -5.25
N LEU A 40 -18.33 23.61 -5.49
CA LEU A 40 -17.88 22.21 -5.48
C LEU A 40 -16.95 21.90 -6.66
N PHE A 41 -17.22 22.46 -7.84
CA PHE A 41 -16.37 22.33 -9.01
C PHE A 41 -15.07 23.13 -8.85
N LEU A 42 -15.12 24.32 -8.23
CA LEU A 42 -13.94 25.12 -7.90
C LEU A 42 -13.12 24.44 -6.80
N ASP A 43 -13.72 23.89 -5.75
CA ASP A 43 -12.97 23.09 -4.77
C ASP A 43 -12.33 21.89 -5.47
N SER A 44 -13.07 21.09 -6.25
CA SER A 44 -12.46 19.93 -6.92
C SER A 44 -11.38 20.29 -7.96
N TYR A 45 -11.41 21.48 -8.57
CA TYR A 45 -10.39 21.96 -9.51
C TYR A 45 -9.23 22.72 -8.84
N PHE A 46 -9.46 23.37 -7.70
CA PHE A 46 -8.47 24.19 -6.99
C PHE A 46 -7.89 23.51 -5.74
N THR A 47 -8.45 22.38 -5.29
CA THR A 47 -7.85 21.47 -4.31
C THR A 47 -7.09 20.32 -4.97
N ASP A 48 -6.53 20.53 -6.16
CA ASP A 48 -5.22 19.94 -6.41
C ASP A 48 -4.25 20.59 -5.42
N PRO A 49 -3.55 19.85 -4.57
CA PRO A 49 -2.37 20.42 -3.95
C PRO A 49 -1.34 20.59 -5.06
N ILE A 50 -1.42 21.69 -5.82
CA ILE A 50 -0.24 22.27 -6.44
C ILE A 50 0.60 22.87 -5.30
N ASN A 51 1.08 22.01 -4.43
CA ASN A 51 2.40 22.16 -3.85
C ASN A 51 3.39 21.89 -5.00
N LYS A 52 3.42 22.79 -5.98
CA LYS A 52 4.65 23.05 -6.74
C LYS A 52 5.61 23.65 -5.73
N THR A 53 6.20 22.78 -4.92
CA THR A 53 7.30 23.14 -4.05
C THR A 53 8.40 23.73 -4.92
N ILE A 54 9.13 24.68 -4.36
CA ILE A 54 10.29 25.35 -5.00
C ILE A 54 11.30 24.34 -5.60
N SER A 55 11.25 23.08 -5.16
CA SER A 55 11.99 21.92 -5.65
C SER A 55 11.79 21.63 -7.15
N ASP A 56 10.61 21.85 -7.73
CA ASP A 56 10.34 21.61 -9.17
C ASP A 56 11.12 22.56 -10.11
N ARG A 57 11.77 23.60 -9.57
CA ARG A 57 12.53 24.59 -10.35
C ARG A 57 14.04 24.37 -10.31
N VAL A 58 14.54 23.40 -9.54
CA VAL A 58 15.97 23.09 -9.52
C VAL A 58 16.22 21.94 -10.51
N PRO A 59 16.83 22.22 -11.67
CA PRO A 59 17.15 21.16 -12.62
C PRO A 59 18.15 20.17 -12.02
N ASP A 60 18.00 18.90 -12.38
CA ASP A 60 18.91 17.85 -11.94
C ASP A 60 20.35 18.13 -12.44
N SER A 61 21.33 17.79 -11.62
CA SER A 61 22.74 18.01 -11.94
C SER A 61 23.22 17.03 -13.02
N PRO A 62 24.04 17.46 -13.99
CA PRO A 62 24.61 16.57 -15.01
C PRO A 62 25.76 15.70 -14.48
N GLU A 63 26.08 15.74 -13.19
CA GLU A 63 27.12 14.90 -12.59
C GLU A 63 26.74 13.42 -12.61
N GLY A 64 27.74 12.56 -12.87
CA GLY A 64 27.57 11.11 -12.87
C GLY A 64 27.14 10.55 -11.50
N THR A 65 26.23 9.58 -11.57
CA THR A 65 25.68 8.81 -10.46
C THR A 65 26.29 7.39 -10.42
N PHE A 66 25.76 6.52 -9.57
CA PHE A 66 26.15 5.10 -9.59
C PHE A 66 25.62 4.36 -10.83
N TYR A 67 24.67 4.94 -11.59
CA TYR A 67 24.19 4.36 -12.84
C TYR A 67 25.22 4.43 -13.97
N ASP A 68 26.23 5.30 -13.85
CA ASP A 68 27.33 5.43 -14.82
C ASP A 68 28.45 4.40 -14.60
N ASP A 69 28.36 3.58 -13.55
CA ASP A 69 29.30 2.50 -13.27
C ASP A 69 29.06 1.33 -14.25
N PRO A 70 30.01 1.02 -15.15
CA PRO A 70 29.86 -0.08 -16.12
C PRO A 70 29.78 -1.46 -15.44
N ASP A 71 30.22 -1.58 -14.19
CA ASP A 71 30.15 -2.82 -13.42
C ASP A 71 28.86 -2.94 -12.59
N LEU A 72 27.95 -1.95 -12.68
CA LEU A 72 26.65 -1.98 -12.01
C LEU A 72 25.87 -3.23 -12.42
N SER A 73 25.37 -3.96 -11.42
CA SER A 73 24.55 -5.14 -11.64
C SER A 73 23.40 -5.19 -10.67
N TYR A 74 22.22 -5.49 -11.20
CA TYR A 74 20.99 -5.70 -10.43
C TYR A 74 20.86 -7.14 -9.91
N SER A 75 21.81 -8.04 -10.22
CA SER A 75 21.75 -9.43 -9.78
C SER A 75 21.83 -9.53 -8.25
N VAL A 76 20.94 -10.34 -7.66
CA VAL A 76 20.95 -10.65 -6.22
C VAL A 76 22.24 -11.35 -5.77
N GLU A 77 22.95 -12.01 -6.69
CA GLU A 77 24.21 -12.70 -6.43
C GLU A 77 25.40 -11.73 -6.27
N LYS A 78 25.27 -10.49 -6.75
CA LYS A 78 26.30 -9.45 -6.62
C LYS A 78 25.88 -8.45 -5.54
N PRO A 79 26.46 -8.51 -4.32
CA PRO A 79 26.05 -7.64 -3.22
C PRO A 79 26.26 -6.16 -3.54
N MET A 80 25.21 -5.34 -3.39
CA MET A 80 25.32 -3.89 -3.50
C MET A 80 26.03 -3.33 -2.26
N LYS A 81 27.19 -2.70 -2.47
CA LYS A 81 27.99 -2.05 -1.41
C LYS A 81 27.87 -0.53 -1.48
N ASN A 82 28.02 0.11 -0.32
CA ASN A 82 27.95 1.55 -0.10
C ASN A 82 26.64 2.17 -0.63
N TRP A 83 25.54 1.42 -0.53
CA TRP A 83 24.23 1.81 -1.04
C TRP A 83 23.73 3.11 -0.42
N ASP A 84 23.85 3.28 0.90
CA ASP A 84 23.43 4.52 1.57
C ASP A 84 24.18 5.75 1.07
N GLU A 85 25.46 5.60 0.72
CA GLU A 85 26.25 6.68 0.12
C GLU A 85 25.83 6.97 -1.31
N LYS A 86 25.68 5.93 -2.13
CA LYS A 86 25.21 6.03 -3.52
C LYS A 86 23.83 6.69 -3.59
N ARG A 87 22.88 6.22 -2.79
CA ARG A 87 21.51 6.75 -2.68
C ARG A 87 21.51 8.20 -2.22
N ARG A 88 22.27 8.54 -1.17
CA ARG A 88 22.39 9.92 -0.68
C ARG A 88 22.99 10.86 -1.73
N LYS A 89 24.02 10.41 -2.47
CA LYS A 89 24.60 11.18 -3.58
C LYS A 89 23.55 11.39 -4.67
N TRP A 90 22.84 10.34 -5.06
CA TRP A 90 21.79 10.41 -6.09
C TRP A 90 20.70 11.42 -5.70
N LEU A 91 20.17 11.36 -4.46
CA LEU A 91 19.15 12.29 -3.97
C LEU A 91 19.60 13.75 -3.98
N LYS A 92 20.89 14.02 -3.69
CA LYS A 92 21.43 15.39 -3.76
C LYS A 92 21.47 15.94 -5.18
N LEU A 93 21.66 15.07 -6.17
CA LEU A 93 21.70 15.43 -7.58
C LEU A 93 20.30 15.57 -8.21
N HIS A 94 19.26 15.02 -7.56
CA HIS A 94 17.87 15.02 -8.03
C HIS A 94 16.92 15.68 -7.00
N PRO A 95 17.08 16.98 -6.70
CA PRO A 95 16.31 17.68 -5.67
C PRO A 95 14.80 17.76 -5.97
N SER A 96 14.42 17.67 -7.25
CA SER A 96 13.02 17.60 -7.72
C SER A 96 12.32 16.35 -7.17
N VAL A 97 13.01 15.22 -7.14
CA VAL A 97 12.49 13.92 -6.69
C VAL A 97 12.81 13.66 -5.21
N ALA A 98 13.85 14.29 -4.65
CA ALA A 98 14.23 14.12 -3.26
C ALA A 98 13.22 14.73 -2.26
N ALA A 99 12.41 15.69 -2.70
CA ALA A 99 11.36 16.27 -1.88
C ALA A 99 10.34 15.18 -1.45
N GLY A 100 10.20 15.00 -0.14
CA GLY A 100 9.31 14.00 0.45
C GLY A 100 9.81 12.55 0.36
N ALA A 101 11.02 12.28 -0.17
CA ALA A 101 11.56 10.94 -0.35
C ALA A 101 11.46 10.06 0.91
N GLN A 102 11.72 10.63 2.09
CA GLN A 102 11.65 9.96 3.40
C GLN A 102 10.28 9.36 3.76
N ASN A 103 9.21 9.79 3.09
CA ASN A 103 7.85 9.29 3.30
C ASN A 103 7.33 8.47 2.10
N ARG A 104 8.14 8.31 1.03
CA ARG A 104 7.69 7.61 -0.18
C ARG A 104 7.67 6.11 0.05
N ILE A 105 6.51 5.52 -0.27
CA ILE A 105 6.26 4.09 -0.22
C ILE A 105 5.97 3.62 -1.65
N LEU A 106 6.72 2.61 -2.10
CA LEU A 106 6.44 1.88 -3.31
C LEU A 106 5.83 0.53 -2.94
N MET A 107 4.55 0.35 -3.23
CA MET A 107 3.93 -0.97 -3.17
C MET A 107 4.44 -1.81 -4.33
N LEU A 108 5.02 -2.96 -4.00
CA LEU A 108 5.59 -3.88 -4.95
C LEU A 108 4.84 -5.21 -4.88
N THR A 109 4.28 -5.62 -6.01
CA THR A 109 3.60 -6.91 -6.15
C THR A 109 4.04 -7.58 -7.45
N GLY A 110 3.78 -8.88 -7.61
CA GLY A 110 4.16 -9.55 -8.83
C GLY A 110 3.63 -10.97 -8.95
N THR A 111 3.67 -11.47 -10.18
CA THR A 111 3.22 -12.82 -10.55
C THR A 111 4.19 -13.46 -11.52
N GLN A 112 3.98 -14.74 -11.82
CA GLN A 112 4.67 -15.40 -12.92
C GLN A 112 4.35 -14.71 -14.27
N SER A 113 5.26 -14.85 -15.23
CA SER A 113 5.14 -14.26 -16.57
C SER A 113 4.14 -14.97 -17.47
N SER A 114 3.87 -16.25 -17.20
CA SER A 114 2.98 -17.09 -17.98
C SER A 114 1.55 -17.11 -17.42
N PRO A 115 0.53 -17.39 -18.26
CA PRO A 115 -0.84 -17.53 -17.79
C PRO A 115 -0.97 -18.56 -16.67
N CYS A 116 -1.91 -18.34 -15.75
CA CYS A 116 -2.21 -19.31 -14.71
C CYS A 116 -2.65 -20.65 -15.33
N ARG A 117 -2.25 -21.77 -14.70
CA ARG A 117 -2.74 -23.11 -15.09
C ARG A 117 -4.27 -23.21 -15.02
N ASN A 118 -4.86 -22.59 -14.00
CA ASN A 118 -6.30 -22.44 -13.88
C ASN A 118 -6.71 -21.08 -14.44
N ARG A 119 -7.64 -21.07 -15.41
CA ARG A 119 -8.12 -19.84 -16.07
C ARG A 119 -8.76 -18.83 -15.11
N ILE A 120 -9.32 -19.29 -13.99
CA ILE A 120 -9.86 -18.37 -12.97
C ILE A 120 -8.73 -17.61 -12.26
N GLY A 121 -7.52 -18.17 -12.22
CA GLY A 121 -6.35 -17.56 -11.58
C GLY A 121 -6.04 -16.18 -12.14
N ASP A 122 -5.92 -16.03 -13.46
CA ASP A 122 -5.64 -14.72 -14.07
C ASP A 122 -6.76 -13.69 -13.81
N HIS A 123 -8.01 -14.14 -13.67
CA HIS A 123 -9.13 -13.27 -13.31
C HIS A 123 -9.02 -12.80 -11.84
N LEU A 124 -8.60 -13.68 -10.93
CA LEU A 124 -8.34 -13.30 -9.54
C LEU A 124 -7.16 -12.33 -9.46
N LEU A 125 -6.05 -12.61 -10.14
CA LEU A 125 -4.88 -11.72 -10.20
C LEU A 125 -5.24 -10.32 -10.70
N LEU A 126 -6.10 -10.23 -11.72
CA LEU A 126 -6.61 -8.94 -12.21
C LEU A 126 -7.38 -8.19 -11.12
N ARG A 127 -8.26 -8.88 -10.38
CA ARG A 127 -9.08 -8.27 -9.32
C ARG A 127 -8.24 -7.84 -8.12
N THR A 128 -7.30 -8.69 -7.68
CA THR A 128 -6.42 -8.36 -6.55
C THR A 128 -5.47 -7.22 -6.92
N PHE A 129 -4.98 -7.15 -8.16
CA PHE A 129 -4.20 -6.01 -8.60
C PHE A 129 -5.01 -4.71 -8.63
N LYS A 130 -6.25 -4.74 -9.15
CA LYS A 130 -7.14 -3.57 -9.13
C LYS A 130 -7.39 -3.05 -7.71
N ASN A 131 -7.60 -3.95 -6.75
CA ASN A 131 -7.74 -3.60 -5.34
C ASN A 131 -6.51 -2.85 -4.80
N LYS A 132 -5.30 -3.36 -5.07
CA LYS A 132 -4.04 -2.71 -4.68
C LYS A 132 -3.86 -1.33 -5.34
N VAL A 133 -4.20 -1.20 -6.62
CA VAL A 133 -4.17 0.07 -7.35
C VAL A 133 -5.10 1.10 -6.72
N ASP A 134 -6.31 0.69 -6.30
CA ASP A 134 -7.25 1.58 -5.64
C ASP A 134 -6.75 2.03 -4.27
N TYR A 135 -6.21 1.11 -3.48
CA TYR A 135 -5.61 1.41 -2.18
C TYR A 135 -4.45 2.39 -2.34
N CYS A 136 -3.50 2.11 -3.24
CA CYS A 136 -2.38 3.01 -3.51
C CYS A 136 -2.83 4.41 -3.96
N ARG A 137 -3.87 4.50 -4.80
CA ARG A 137 -4.41 5.80 -5.26
C ARG A 137 -5.00 6.62 -4.11
N ILE A 138 -5.72 5.98 -3.18
CA ILE A 138 -6.31 6.64 -2.01
C ILE A 138 -5.21 7.18 -1.10
N HIS A 139 -4.16 6.40 -0.88
CA HIS A 139 -3.10 6.70 0.09
C HIS A 139 -1.89 7.45 -0.48
N GLY A 140 -1.87 7.71 -1.79
CA GLY A 140 -0.75 8.39 -2.46
C GLY A 140 0.53 7.55 -2.54
N TYR A 141 0.40 6.22 -2.57
CA TYR A 141 1.54 5.31 -2.75
C TYR A 141 1.78 5.03 -4.24
N ASP A 142 3.05 4.87 -4.60
CA ASP A 142 3.41 4.36 -5.92
C ASP A 142 3.18 2.84 -5.94
N ILE A 143 2.92 2.29 -7.13
CA ILE A 143 2.75 0.84 -7.31
C ILE A 143 3.58 0.33 -8.48
N LEU A 144 4.31 -0.75 -8.25
CA LEU A 144 5.04 -1.49 -9.27
C LEU A 144 4.52 -2.93 -9.31
N TYR A 145 4.16 -3.38 -10.51
CA TYR A 145 3.78 -4.76 -10.79
C TYR A 145 4.88 -5.45 -11.59
N ASN A 146 5.49 -6.48 -11.02
CA ASN A 146 6.49 -7.28 -11.72
C ASN A 146 5.88 -8.58 -12.28
N ASN A 147 6.02 -8.80 -13.58
CA ASN A 147 5.76 -10.08 -14.23
C ASN A 147 7.03 -10.69 -14.87
N ALA A 148 8.21 -10.13 -14.58
CA ALA A 148 9.48 -10.61 -15.11
C ALA A 148 10.14 -11.59 -14.14
N HIS A 149 10.76 -12.64 -14.68
CA HIS A 149 11.55 -13.59 -13.90
C HIS A 149 13.01 -13.14 -13.89
N LEU A 150 13.43 -12.49 -12.79
CA LEU A 150 14.72 -11.80 -12.74
C LEU A 150 15.92 -12.71 -12.45
N HIS A 151 15.68 -13.95 -12.02
CA HIS A 151 16.75 -14.90 -11.74
C HIS A 151 16.30 -16.35 -11.99
N PRO A 152 17.00 -17.12 -12.85
CA PRO A 152 16.53 -18.40 -13.38
C PRO A 152 16.34 -19.50 -12.32
N LYS A 153 17.00 -19.39 -11.17
CA LYS A 153 16.83 -20.32 -10.03
C LYS A 153 15.82 -19.84 -8.97
N MET A 154 15.49 -18.54 -8.93
CA MET A 154 14.67 -17.98 -7.85
C MET A 154 13.20 -17.97 -8.29
N ASP A 155 12.56 -19.11 -8.12
CA ASP A 155 11.15 -19.30 -8.48
C ASP A 155 10.21 -19.08 -7.30
N SER A 156 8.92 -18.94 -7.61
CA SER A 156 7.86 -18.90 -6.60
C SER A 156 8.12 -17.82 -5.53
N TYR A 157 8.00 -18.18 -4.26
CA TYR A 157 8.22 -17.33 -3.10
C TYR A 157 9.64 -16.77 -2.98
N TRP A 158 10.65 -17.32 -3.67
CA TRP A 158 12.00 -16.73 -3.71
C TRP A 158 12.13 -15.58 -4.72
N ALA A 159 11.27 -15.51 -5.74
CA ALA A 159 11.36 -14.52 -6.80
C ALA A 159 11.27 -13.06 -6.29
N LYS A 160 10.61 -12.86 -5.14
CA LYS A 160 10.46 -11.53 -4.52
C LYS A 160 11.80 -10.88 -4.16
N LEU A 161 12.82 -11.64 -3.75
CA LEU A 161 14.09 -11.08 -3.28
C LEU A 161 14.86 -10.35 -4.40
N PRO A 162 15.10 -10.96 -5.58
CA PRO A 162 15.66 -10.22 -6.73
C PRO A 162 14.84 -9.00 -7.13
N ILE A 163 13.50 -9.09 -7.11
CA ILE A 163 12.60 -7.99 -7.53
C ILE A 163 12.71 -6.82 -6.56
N ILE A 164 12.70 -7.08 -5.25
CA ILE A 164 12.84 -6.05 -4.21
C ILE A 164 14.20 -5.36 -4.33
N GLN A 165 15.29 -6.13 -4.46
CA GLN A 165 16.64 -5.54 -4.62
C GLN A 165 16.71 -4.65 -5.86
N ALA A 166 16.20 -5.16 -6.99
CA ALA A 166 16.22 -4.40 -8.23
C ALA A 166 15.37 -3.13 -8.14
N SER A 167 14.21 -3.19 -7.47
CA SER A 167 13.33 -2.05 -7.24
C SER A 167 13.98 -0.99 -6.34
N MET A 168 14.66 -1.42 -5.26
CA MET A 168 15.44 -0.50 -4.41
C MET A 168 16.50 0.25 -5.21
N MET A 169 17.19 -0.44 -6.11
CA MET A 169 18.21 0.14 -6.99
C MET A 169 17.64 1.04 -8.08
N ALA A 170 16.48 0.70 -8.64
CA ALA A 170 15.81 1.46 -9.69
C ALA A 170 15.10 2.72 -9.15
N HIS A 171 14.76 2.73 -7.87
CA HIS A 171 14.02 3.81 -7.21
C HIS A 171 14.76 4.36 -5.96
N PRO A 172 15.89 5.06 -6.11
CA PRO A 172 16.62 5.64 -4.97
C PRO A 172 15.81 6.70 -4.22
N GLU A 173 14.77 7.27 -4.83
CA GLU A 173 13.82 8.20 -4.21
C GLU A 173 12.86 7.55 -3.22
N VAL A 174 12.64 6.25 -3.33
CA VAL A 174 11.72 5.51 -2.45
C VAL A 174 12.40 5.21 -1.13
N GLU A 175 11.74 5.49 -0.01
CA GLU A 175 12.24 5.14 1.33
C GLU A 175 11.83 3.73 1.75
N TRP A 176 10.62 3.31 1.39
CA TRP A 176 10.08 1.99 1.75
C TRP A 176 9.56 1.24 0.54
N ILE A 177 10.02 0.00 0.38
CA ILE A 177 9.36 -0.98 -0.48
C ILE A 177 8.37 -1.74 0.38
N TRP A 178 7.10 -1.77 -0.02
CA TRP A 178 6.09 -2.61 0.60
C TRP A 178 5.77 -3.78 -0.31
N TRP A 179 6.37 -4.94 -0.01
CA TRP A 179 6.04 -6.16 -0.72
C TRP A 179 4.65 -6.64 -0.32
N VAL A 180 3.80 -6.90 -1.31
CA VAL A 180 2.44 -7.42 -1.12
C VAL A 180 2.20 -8.55 -2.11
N GLU A 181 1.98 -9.77 -1.61
CA GLU A 181 1.71 -10.94 -2.45
C GLU A 181 0.47 -10.77 -3.32
N ALA A 182 0.46 -11.50 -4.43
CA ALA A 182 -0.56 -11.35 -5.47
C ALA A 182 -1.97 -11.76 -5.00
N ASP A 183 -2.05 -12.69 -4.05
CA ASP A 183 -3.28 -13.20 -3.44
C ASP A 183 -3.74 -12.41 -2.21
N ALA A 184 -2.94 -11.46 -1.71
CA ALA A 184 -3.36 -10.54 -0.65
C ALA A 184 -4.31 -9.45 -1.18
N VAL A 185 -5.28 -9.04 -0.37
CA VAL A 185 -6.31 -8.04 -0.72
C VAL A 185 -6.48 -7.07 0.44
N PHE A 186 -6.47 -5.78 0.15
CA PHE A 186 -6.83 -4.73 1.10
C PHE A 186 -8.34 -4.73 1.32
N THR A 187 -8.75 -4.83 2.57
CA THR A 187 -10.15 -4.92 2.98
C THR A 187 -10.58 -3.71 3.78
N ASP A 188 -9.66 -3.14 4.56
CA ASP A 188 -9.76 -1.79 5.08
C ASP A 188 -9.07 -0.81 4.10
N MET A 189 -9.86 -0.01 3.41
CA MET A 189 -9.36 0.96 2.43
C MET A 189 -9.02 2.32 3.06
N GLU A 190 -9.37 2.55 4.32
CA GLU A 190 -9.17 3.81 5.04
C GLU A 190 -7.92 3.76 5.92
N PHE A 191 -7.54 2.56 6.38
CA PHE A 191 -6.37 2.36 7.21
C PHE A 191 -5.09 2.87 6.55
N THR A 192 -4.33 3.67 7.30
CA THR A 192 -3.00 4.16 6.93
C THR A 192 -1.92 3.51 7.79
N LEU A 193 -0.82 3.08 7.18
CA LEU A 193 0.33 2.56 7.90
C LEU A 193 0.88 3.61 8.89
N PRO A 194 1.09 3.26 10.18
CA PRO A 194 1.59 4.19 11.19
C PRO A 194 3.11 4.38 11.07
N MET A 195 3.59 5.00 9.98
CA MET A 195 5.01 5.03 9.62
C MET A 195 5.95 5.60 10.69
N GLU A 196 5.46 6.52 11.54
CA GLU A 196 6.22 7.06 12.66
C GLU A 196 6.62 5.97 13.69
N LYS A 197 5.79 4.94 13.85
CA LYS A 197 6.07 3.74 14.68
C LYS A 197 7.32 3.00 14.17
N TYR A 198 7.60 3.06 12.87
CA TYR A 198 8.65 2.29 12.20
C TYR A 198 9.93 3.08 11.93
N LYS A 199 10.03 4.34 12.38
CA LYS A 199 11.16 5.23 12.06
C LYS A 199 12.55 4.69 12.39
N ASN A 200 12.67 3.85 13.42
CA ASN A 200 13.94 3.27 13.87
C ASN A 200 14.22 1.86 13.32
N HIS A 201 13.31 1.33 12.50
CA HIS A 201 13.35 -0.01 11.93
C HIS A 201 13.60 0.07 10.41
N ASN A 202 14.05 -1.06 9.86
CA ASN A 202 14.31 -1.24 8.44
C ASN A 202 13.49 -2.38 7.84
N LEU A 203 12.94 -3.28 8.66
CA LEU A 203 12.00 -4.31 8.26
C LEU A 203 10.79 -4.26 9.19
N VAL A 204 9.58 -4.31 8.63
CA VAL A 204 8.32 -4.44 9.37
C VAL A 204 7.57 -5.60 8.76
N VAL A 205 7.23 -6.59 9.58
CA VAL A 205 6.59 -7.83 9.13
C VAL A 205 5.59 -8.29 10.18
N HIS A 206 4.45 -8.83 9.77
CA HIS A 206 3.50 -9.38 10.73
C HIS A 206 4.13 -10.58 11.45
N GLY A 207 4.02 -10.66 12.77
CA GLY A 207 4.49 -11.82 13.52
C GLY A 207 4.56 -11.63 15.03
N TRP A 208 4.94 -12.71 15.72
CA TRP A 208 4.93 -12.76 17.19
C TRP A 208 6.33 -13.00 17.76
N PRO A 209 6.86 -12.08 18.60
CA PRO A 209 8.20 -12.21 19.16
C PRO A 209 8.49 -13.52 19.90
N ASN A 210 7.50 -14.12 20.56
CA ASN A 210 7.64 -15.40 21.24
C ASN A 210 7.80 -16.58 20.26
N MET A 211 7.23 -16.50 19.06
CA MET A 211 7.36 -17.54 18.03
C MET A 211 8.62 -17.37 17.18
N VAL A 212 9.12 -16.15 17.03
CA VAL A 212 10.36 -15.86 16.29
C VAL A 212 11.59 -15.96 17.19
N TYR A 213 11.61 -15.24 18.31
CA TYR A 213 12.78 -15.11 19.20
C TYR A 213 12.71 -15.96 20.47
N GLY A 214 11.56 -16.59 20.77
CA GLY A 214 11.40 -17.43 21.97
C GLY A 214 12.25 -18.69 21.92
N ASP A 215 12.18 -19.54 22.94
CA ASP A 215 12.97 -20.79 23.00
C ASP A 215 12.59 -21.79 21.89
N LYS A 216 13.45 -22.79 21.66
CA LYS A 216 13.27 -23.78 20.57
C LYS A 216 11.89 -24.45 20.56
N GLU A 217 11.26 -24.63 21.73
CA GLU A 217 9.96 -25.30 21.85
C GLU A 217 8.78 -24.44 21.38
N ASN A 218 8.90 -23.11 21.40
CA ASN A 218 7.85 -22.19 20.98
C ASN A 218 8.03 -21.68 19.55
N LYS A 219 9.10 -22.11 18.85
CA LYS A 219 9.38 -21.66 17.49
C LYS A 219 8.40 -22.29 16.51
N SER A 220 7.87 -21.43 15.65
CA SER A 220 7.00 -21.83 14.55
C SER A 220 7.54 -21.30 13.24
N TRP A 221 7.46 -22.10 12.18
CA TRP A 221 7.76 -21.63 10.83
C TRP A 221 6.72 -20.62 10.29
N THR A 222 5.59 -20.44 10.99
CA THR A 222 4.58 -19.40 10.77
C THR A 222 4.59 -18.34 11.87
N GLY A 223 5.70 -18.19 12.60
CA GLY A 223 5.84 -17.16 13.63
C GLY A 223 5.85 -15.71 13.11
N LEU A 224 6.03 -15.54 11.80
CA LEU A 224 5.83 -14.32 11.02
C LEU A 224 5.32 -14.69 9.62
N ASN A 225 4.87 -13.71 8.84
CA ASN A 225 4.41 -13.91 7.46
C ASN A 225 5.20 -13.05 6.45
N THR A 226 5.81 -13.65 5.42
CA THR A 226 6.58 -12.93 4.39
C THR A 226 5.79 -12.61 3.11
N GLY A 227 4.48 -12.77 3.16
CA GLY A 227 3.56 -12.36 2.09
C GLY A 227 3.30 -10.85 2.08
N LEU A 228 3.40 -10.19 3.22
CA LEU A 228 3.32 -8.73 3.35
C LEU A 228 4.38 -8.20 4.31
N PHE A 229 5.27 -7.33 3.82
CA PHE A 229 6.24 -6.67 4.68
C PHE A 229 6.75 -5.36 4.07
N LEU A 230 7.16 -4.44 4.94
CA LEU A 230 7.85 -3.21 4.56
C LEU A 230 9.34 -3.38 4.77
N ILE A 231 10.13 -2.95 3.79
CA ILE A 231 11.59 -2.97 3.87
C ILE A 231 12.17 -1.64 3.38
N ARG A 232 13.00 -1.02 4.23
CA ARG A 232 13.57 0.31 3.98
C ARG A 232 14.64 0.23 2.90
N ASN A 233 14.69 1.21 2.01
CA ASN A 233 15.71 1.31 0.96
C ASN A 233 17.05 1.80 1.53
N CYS A 234 17.82 0.88 2.11
CA CYS A 234 19.09 1.15 2.79
C CYS A 234 20.08 -0.02 2.67
N GLN A 235 21.34 0.22 3.02
CA GLN A 235 22.40 -0.78 2.98
C GLN A 235 22.10 -2.00 3.87
N TRP A 236 21.46 -1.79 5.01
CA TRP A 236 21.07 -2.89 5.90
C TRP A 236 20.13 -3.87 5.19
N SER A 237 19.15 -3.36 4.44
CA SER A 237 18.20 -4.17 3.69
C SER A 237 18.85 -4.88 2.50
N MET A 238 19.76 -4.23 1.80
CA MET A 238 20.58 -4.86 0.75
C MET A 238 21.36 -6.07 1.31
N ASN A 239 21.92 -5.91 2.51
CA ASN A 239 22.64 -7.00 3.18
C ASN A 239 21.69 -8.11 3.61
N LEU A 240 20.52 -7.78 4.16
CA LEU A 240 19.51 -8.76 4.56
C LEU A 240 19.07 -9.61 3.36
N ILE A 241 18.68 -8.98 2.25
CA ILE A 241 18.24 -9.67 1.02
C ILE A 241 19.34 -10.59 0.51
N ASN A 242 20.61 -10.15 0.50
CA ASN A 242 21.71 -10.97 0.02
C ASN A 242 21.91 -12.24 0.86
N GLU A 243 21.88 -12.14 2.19
CA GLU A 243 22.02 -13.29 3.08
C GLU A 243 20.78 -14.18 3.04
N TRP A 244 19.58 -13.59 2.95
CA TRP A 244 18.32 -14.32 2.83
C TRP A 244 18.28 -15.14 1.55
N ALA A 245 18.72 -14.56 0.42
CA ALA A 245 18.80 -15.26 -0.86
C ALA A 245 19.78 -16.46 -0.83
N ARG A 246 20.83 -16.44 0.01
CA ARG A 246 21.78 -17.56 0.16
C ARG A 246 21.18 -18.78 0.84
N MET A 247 20.02 -18.67 1.48
CA MET A 247 19.25 -19.81 1.95
C MET A 247 18.32 -20.39 0.87
N GLY A 248 18.23 -19.72 -0.28
CA GLY A 248 17.38 -20.08 -1.41
C GLY A 248 18.08 -20.92 -2.48
N PRO A 249 17.40 -21.20 -3.61
CA PRO A 249 17.85 -22.13 -4.66
C PRO A 249 19.14 -21.69 -5.40
N ILE A 250 19.61 -20.47 -5.17
CA ILE A 250 20.89 -20.01 -5.72
C ILE A 250 22.09 -20.65 -5.03
N SER A 251 21.90 -21.12 -3.80
CA SER A 251 22.95 -21.73 -2.99
C SER A 251 23.11 -23.22 -3.28
N GLU A 252 24.36 -23.71 -3.26
CA GLU A 252 24.66 -25.14 -3.30
C GLU A 252 24.18 -25.87 -2.03
N GLU A 253 23.96 -25.13 -0.94
CA GLU A 253 23.50 -25.65 0.35
C GLU A 253 21.97 -25.67 0.47
N TYR A 254 21.21 -25.46 -0.60
CA TYR A 254 19.75 -25.30 -0.55
C TYR A 254 19.04 -26.49 0.13
N GLU A 255 19.42 -27.73 -0.18
CA GLU A 255 18.85 -28.91 0.48
C GLU A 255 19.28 -29.01 1.95
N THR A 256 20.54 -28.69 2.27
CA THR A 256 21.07 -28.65 3.63
C THR A 256 20.32 -27.63 4.49
N TRP A 257 20.00 -26.45 3.94
CA TRP A 257 19.14 -25.48 4.62
C TRP A 257 17.76 -26.06 4.93
N GLY A 258 17.21 -26.92 4.05
CA GLY A 258 15.94 -27.59 4.29
C GLY A 258 15.97 -28.47 5.55
N GLU A 259 17.03 -29.27 5.70
CA GLU A 259 17.26 -30.10 6.88
C GLU A 259 17.44 -29.26 8.15
N ILE A 260 18.20 -28.16 8.06
CA ILE A 260 18.40 -27.23 9.18
C ILE A 260 17.07 -26.59 9.59
N LEU A 261 16.26 -26.12 8.65
CA LEU A 261 14.98 -25.48 8.94
C LEU A 261 13.98 -26.50 9.51
N LYS A 262 13.91 -27.71 8.95
CA LYS A 262 13.03 -28.78 9.43
C LYS A 262 13.41 -29.28 10.83
N SER A 263 14.70 -29.30 11.17
CA SER A 263 15.17 -29.61 12.53
C SER A 263 14.99 -28.45 13.51
N THR A 264 14.94 -27.20 13.02
CA THR A 264 14.72 -26.01 13.85
C THR A 264 13.24 -25.78 14.17
N PHE A 265 12.36 -25.96 13.18
CA PHE A 265 10.92 -25.71 13.30
C PHE A 265 10.15 -27.03 13.25
N LYS A 266 9.74 -27.54 14.41
CA LYS A 266 9.08 -28.86 14.54
C LYS A 266 7.77 -28.94 13.75
N ASP A 267 7.10 -27.81 13.58
CA ASP A 267 5.82 -27.64 12.90
C ASP A 267 5.95 -27.29 11.40
N LYS A 268 7.17 -27.09 10.88
CA LYS A 268 7.40 -26.80 9.46
C LYS A 268 6.82 -27.90 8.61
N ALA A 269 5.94 -27.57 7.66
CA ALA A 269 5.29 -28.57 6.82
C ALA A 269 6.26 -29.16 5.77
N PHE A 270 6.94 -28.30 5.02
CA PHE A 270 7.70 -28.69 3.82
C PHE A 270 9.19 -28.94 4.11
N PRO A 271 9.84 -29.89 3.39
CA PRO A 271 11.24 -30.24 3.62
C PRO A 271 12.24 -29.21 3.07
N LEU A 272 11.91 -28.55 1.96
CA LEU A 272 12.79 -27.55 1.35
C LEU A 272 12.69 -26.20 2.06
N PRO A 273 13.73 -25.34 1.98
CA PRO A 273 13.64 -23.97 2.43
C PRO A 273 12.57 -23.17 1.71
N ASP A 274 11.90 -22.33 2.47
CA ASP A 274 11.07 -21.25 1.99
C ASP A 274 11.56 -19.92 2.57
N ASP A 275 11.21 -18.82 1.91
CA ASP A 275 11.62 -17.48 2.28
C ASP A 275 11.20 -17.17 3.73
N GLN A 276 9.98 -17.52 4.12
CA GLN A 276 9.42 -17.25 5.45
C GLN A 276 10.23 -17.89 6.59
N SER A 277 10.37 -19.21 6.56
CA SER A 277 11.11 -19.95 7.58
C SER A 277 12.60 -19.60 7.57
N SER A 278 13.15 -19.25 6.41
CA SER A 278 14.54 -18.75 6.30
C SER A 278 14.70 -17.41 7.03
N LEU A 279 13.77 -16.46 6.85
CA LEU A 279 13.81 -15.19 7.56
C LEU A 279 13.68 -15.39 9.08
N ILE A 280 12.76 -16.24 9.53
CA ILE A 280 12.62 -16.56 10.96
C ILE A 280 13.92 -17.12 11.51
N TYR A 281 14.55 -18.05 10.78
CA TYR A 281 15.83 -18.65 11.19
C TYR A 281 16.93 -17.59 11.32
N MET A 282 17.06 -16.69 10.33
CA MET A 282 18.03 -15.59 10.37
C MET A 282 17.79 -14.65 11.56
N LEU A 283 16.55 -14.22 11.77
CA LEU A 283 16.20 -13.31 12.87
C LEU A 283 16.51 -13.94 14.23
N PHE A 284 16.24 -15.23 14.40
CA PHE A 284 16.53 -15.94 15.63
C PHE A 284 18.04 -16.17 15.83
N LYS A 285 18.73 -16.70 14.83
CA LYS A 285 20.15 -17.07 14.93
C LYS A 285 21.08 -15.87 15.02
N GLU A 286 20.75 -14.81 14.31
CA GLU A 286 21.54 -13.59 14.21
C GLU A 286 20.74 -12.40 14.76
N LYS A 287 20.06 -12.60 15.89
CA LYS A 287 19.22 -11.56 16.54
C LYS A 287 19.97 -10.25 16.78
N GLU A 288 21.23 -10.33 17.17
CA GLU A 288 22.07 -9.13 17.39
C GLU A 288 22.32 -8.35 16.09
N ARG A 289 22.37 -9.04 14.94
CA ARG A 289 22.62 -8.43 13.63
C ARG A 289 21.34 -7.87 13.01
N TRP A 290 20.23 -8.59 13.12
CA TRP A 290 18.99 -8.28 12.39
C TRP A 290 17.83 -7.84 13.27
N GLY A 291 17.75 -8.34 14.51
CA GLY A 291 16.58 -8.19 15.37
C GLY A 291 16.27 -6.74 15.76
N GLU A 292 17.28 -5.92 16.07
CA GLU A 292 17.06 -4.51 16.47
C GLU A 292 16.39 -3.67 15.37
N LYS A 293 16.62 -4.02 14.10
CA LYS A 293 16.07 -3.29 12.95
C LYS A 293 14.82 -3.95 12.36
N THR A 294 14.35 -5.04 12.96
CA THR A 294 13.12 -5.73 12.55
C THR A 294 12.01 -5.48 13.55
N TYR A 295 10.90 -4.95 13.09
CA TYR A 295 9.67 -4.80 13.86
C TYR A 295 8.72 -5.95 13.52
N LEU A 296 8.32 -6.71 14.52
CA LEU A 296 7.27 -7.73 14.41
C LEU A 296 5.93 -7.07 14.78
N GLU A 297 5.10 -6.81 13.77
CA GLU A 297 3.81 -6.15 13.94
C GLU A 297 2.72 -7.16 14.31
N SER A 298 1.94 -6.84 15.34
CA SER A 298 0.82 -7.65 15.82
C SER A 298 -0.31 -6.83 16.43
N GLU A 299 -0.22 -5.49 16.39
CA GLU A 299 -1.27 -4.60 16.92
C GLU A 299 -2.41 -4.39 15.91
N TYR A 300 -2.16 -4.68 14.64
CA TYR A 300 -3.16 -4.73 13.58
C TYR A 300 -2.79 -5.81 12.56
N ASP A 301 -3.76 -6.15 11.72
CA ASP A 301 -3.62 -7.16 10.68
C ASP A 301 -2.84 -6.63 9.46
N LEU A 302 -1.53 -6.43 9.63
CA LEU A 302 -0.63 -6.18 8.49
C LEU A 302 -0.68 -7.36 7.50
N GLU A 303 -0.86 -8.57 8.03
CA GLU A 303 -1.29 -9.76 7.31
C GLU A 303 -2.32 -10.49 8.19
N ALA A 304 -3.33 -11.09 7.56
CA ALA A 304 -4.32 -11.91 8.25
C ALA A 304 -4.64 -13.17 7.46
N TYR A 305 -4.70 -14.30 8.17
CA TYR A 305 -5.13 -15.55 7.58
C TYR A 305 -6.61 -15.50 7.20
N TRP A 306 -6.88 -15.66 5.90
CA TRP A 306 -8.19 -15.39 5.29
C TRP A 306 -9.37 -16.12 5.95
N VAL A 307 -9.16 -17.34 6.50
CA VAL A 307 -10.23 -18.09 7.19
C VAL A 307 -10.73 -17.31 8.40
N GLY A 308 -9.81 -16.78 9.22
CA GLY A 308 -10.19 -15.97 10.38
C GLY A 308 -10.80 -14.63 9.97
N ALA A 309 -10.28 -14.00 8.91
CA ALA A 309 -10.76 -12.70 8.45
C ALA A 309 -12.18 -12.77 7.85
N VAL A 310 -12.46 -13.78 7.02
CA VAL A 310 -13.75 -13.88 6.30
C VAL A 310 -14.90 -14.23 7.24
N GLU A 311 -14.67 -15.03 8.27
CA GLU A 311 -15.70 -15.37 9.26
C GLU A 311 -16.25 -14.13 9.99
N GLY A 312 -15.44 -13.08 10.15
CA GLY A 312 -15.83 -11.84 10.83
C GLY A 312 -16.50 -10.78 9.96
N TYR A 313 -16.52 -10.91 8.62
CA TYR A 313 -16.94 -9.79 7.75
C TYR A 313 -18.39 -9.35 7.94
N GLU A 314 -19.31 -10.26 8.24
CA GLU A 314 -20.71 -9.89 8.47
C GLU A 314 -20.90 -9.04 9.73
N GLU A 315 -20.04 -9.23 10.73
CA GLU A 315 -20.06 -8.47 11.98
C GLU A 315 -19.43 -7.09 11.78
N VAL A 316 -18.24 -7.05 11.19
CA VAL A 316 -17.55 -5.80 10.83
C VAL A 316 -18.45 -4.91 9.95
N GLY A 317 -19.13 -5.48 8.95
CA GLY A 317 -20.05 -4.72 8.11
C GLY A 317 -21.24 -4.11 8.85
N LYS A 318 -21.71 -4.73 9.94
CA LYS A 318 -22.77 -4.16 10.78
C LYS A 318 -22.24 -3.02 11.65
N GLU A 319 -21.04 -3.16 12.20
CA GLU A 319 -20.39 -2.13 13.00
C GLU A 319 -20.12 -0.87 12.18
N TYR A 320 -19.51 -1.01 11.00
CA TYR A 320 -19.27 0.10 10.08
C TYR A 320 -20.56 0.83 9.72
N LYS A 321 -21.62 0.08 9.39
CA LYS A 321 -22.93 0.69 9.11
C LYS A 321 -23.49 1.44 10.32
N GLY A 322 -23.31 0.90 11.53
CA GLY A 322 -23.67 1.60 12.77
C GLY A 322 -22.89 2.90 12.95
N MET A 323 -21.58 2.90 12.68
CA MET A 323 -20.75 4.10 12.73
C MET A 323 -21.16 5.14 11.69
N GLU A 324 -21.47 4.73 10.46
CA GLU A 324 -22.02 5.63 9.42
C GLU A 324 -23.38 6.22 9.82
N GLU A 325 -24.26 5.41 10.42
CA GLU A 325 -25.56 5.86 10.94
C GLU A 325 -25.39 6.85 12.13
N GLU A 326 -24.40 6.63 12.99
CA GLU A 326 -24.05 7.57 14.07
C GLU A 326 -23.42 8.86 13.54
N GLU A 327 -22.44 8.81 12.64
CA GLU A 327 -21.84 10.01 12.04
C GLU A 327 -22.84 10.80 11.19
N SER A 328 -23.73 10.13 10.45
CA SER A 328 -24.82 10.78 9.74
C SER A 328 -25.87 11.39 10.67
N SER A 329 -25.98 10.90 11.93
CA SER A 329 -26.79 11.56 12.96
C SER A 329 -26.15 12.83 13.53
N PHE A 330 -24.81 12.95 13.47
CA PHE A 330 -24.06 14.18 13.80
C PHE A 330 -23.90 15.14 12.62
N SER A 331 -24.09 14.64 11.40
CA SER A 331 -24.13 15.40 10.16
C SER A 331 -25.56 15.89 9.90
N CYS A 332 -25.87 17.10 10.35
CA CYS A 332 -27.18 17.74 10.22
C CYS A 332 -27.89 17.45 8.86
N LEU A 333 -29.03 16.77 8.93
CA LEU A 333 -30.16 16.76 7.99
C LEU A 333 -29.86 17.10 6.52
N PHE A 334 -29.81 16.06 5.68
CA PHE A 334 -30.43 16.14 4.34
C PHE A 334 -31.56 15.11 4.26
N GLU A 335 -32.69 15.43 4.87
CA GLU A 335 -33.97 14.83 4.48
C GLU A 335 -34.30 15.30 3.06
N LEU A 336 -34.24 14.38 2.10
CA LEU A 336 -35.01 14.53 0.86
C LEU A 336 -36.47 14.16 1.18
N ALA A 337 -37.25 15.16 1.59
CA ALA A 337 -38.70 15.11 1.60
C ALA A 337 -39.26 15.99 0.47
N THR A 338 -39.47 15.39 -0.70
CA THR A 338 -40.77 15.12 -1.38
C THR A 338 -40.54 14.67 -2.80
#